data_AF-A0A1X3G759-F1
#
_entry.id   AF-A0A1X3G759-F1
#
_cell.length_a   1.000
_cell.length_b   1.000
_cell.length_c   1.000
_cell.angle_alpha   90.00
_cell.angle_beta   90.00
_cell.angle_gamma   90.00
#
_symmetry.space_group_name_H-M   'P 1'
#
loop_
_entity.id
_entity.type
_entity.pdbx_description
1 polymer ?
#
loop_
_entity_poly.entity_id
_entity_poly.type
_entity_poly.pdbx_seq_one_letter_code
_entity_poly.pdbx_strand_id
1 'polypeptide(L)' 'MLPPFDFIHLDPSCDPPHSYQAAFELFAELWAKLRGFEASSAQDYVLLAVIRHLENQLVIAGLMLATQLDLLNDR' A
#
# COMPACT_ATOMS: atom_id res chain seq x y z
N MET A 1 -21.13 12.03 -9.31
CA MET A 1 -19.85 11.88 -8.60
C MET A 1 -19.07 10.81 -9.34
N LEU A 2 -17.96 11.18 -9.98
CA LEU A 2 -17.08 10.22 -10.67
C LEU A 2 -16.25 9.47 -9.62
N PRO A 3 -15.87 8.20 -9.87
CA PRO A 3 -14.98 7.48 -8.98
C PRO A 3 -13.64 8.24 -8.86
N PRO A 4 -12.99 8.25 -7.69
CA PRO A 4 -11.72 8.96 -7.50
C PRO A 4 -10.56 8.38 -8.33
N PHE A 5 -10.79 7.26 -9.01
CA PHE A 5 -9.87 6.61 -9.94
C PHE A 5 -10.40 6.71 -11.37
N ASP A 6 -10.71 7.92 -11.84
CA ASP A 6 -10.78 8.12 -13.28
C ASP A 6 -9.37 7.91 -13.84
N PHE A 7 -9.28 7.06 -14.85
CA PHE A 7 -8.06 6.69 -15.58
C PHE A 7 -7.35 7.95 -16.10
N ILE A 8 -6.53 8.58 -15.26
CA ILE A 8 -5.59 9.61 -15.67
C ILE A 8 -4.66 8.92 -16.65
N HIS A 9 -4.65 9.38 -17.90
CA HIS A 9 -3.71 8.92 -18.92
C HIS A 9 -2.30 8.98 -18.32
N LEU A 10 -1.71 7.81 -18.11
CA LEU A 10 -0.37 7.70 -17.57
C LEU A 10 0.60 7.85 -18.72
N ASP A 11 1.39 8.91 -18.64
CA ASP A 11 2.64 9.01 -19.38
C ASP A 11 3.72 8.35 -18.50
N PRO A 12 4.30 7.20 -18.93
CA PRO A 12 5.35 6.49 -18.20
C PRO A 12 6.62 7.31 -17.95
N SER A 13 6.80 8.41 -18.68
CA SER A 13 8.07 9.15 -18.75
C SER A 13 8.22 10.28 -17.74
N CYS A 14 7.13 10.68 -17.06
CA CYS A 14 7.08 11.91 -16.27
C CYS A 14 6.59 11.62 -14.85
N ASP A 15 7.51 11.26 -13.94
CA ASP A 15 7.33 11.17 -12.48
C ASP A 15 6.13 10.31 -11.99
N PRO A 16 6.34 9.25 -11.20
CA PRO A 16 5.21 8.48 -10.66
C PRO A 16 4.23 9.46 -9.97
N PRO A 17 2.94 9.50 -10.37
CA PRO A 17 2.06 10.58 -9.96
C PRO A 17 2.07 10.71 -8.44
N HIS A 18 2.07 11.94 -7.92
CA HIS A 18 2.18 12.25 -6.49
C HIS A 18 1.23 11.41 -5.62
N SER A 19 0.08 10.98 -6.15
CA SER A 19 -0.86 10.06 -5.51
C SER A 19 -0.30 8.64 -5.28
N TYR A 20 0.46 8.07 -6.22
CA TYR A 20 1.10 6.75 -6.07
C TYR A 20 2.23 6.81 -5.06
N GLN A 21 3.07 7.83 -5.12
CA GLN A 21 4.12 8.05 -4.12
C GLN A 21 3.49 8.19 -2.72
N ALA A 22 2.47 9.04 -2.58
CA ALA A 22 1.75 9.21 -1.32
C ALA A 22 1.11 7.90 -0.82
N ALA A 23 0.62 7.03 -1.72
CA ALA A 23 0.07 5.73 -1.35
C ALA A 23 1.16 4.77 -0.82
N PHE A 24 2.34 4.73 -1.46
CA PHE A 24 3.47 3.93 -0.97
C PHE A 24 4.01 4.47 0.38
N GLU A 25 4.10 5.79 0.53
CA GLU A 25 4.48 6.43 1.80
C GLU A 25 3.49 6.09 2.91
N LEU A 26 2.19 6.14 2.63
CA LEU A 26 1.15 5.73 3.56
C LEU A 26 1.28 4.24 3.94
N PHE A 27 1.55 3.35 2.98
CA PHE A 27 1.77 1.93 3.29
C PHE A 27 2.99 1.71 4.18
N ALA A 28 4.08 2.44 3.94
CA ALA A 28 5.27 2.39 4.79
C ALA A 28 4.97 2.88 6.23
N GLU A 29 4.20 3.96 6.38
CA GLU A 29 3.77 4.47 7.68
C GLU A 29 2.90 3.45 8.44
N LEU A 30 1.91 2.85 7.76
CA LEU A 30 1.02 1.84 8.34
C LEU A 30 1.79 0.58 8.74
N TRP A 31 2.74 0.14 7.91
CA TRP A 31 3.63 -0.97 8.22
C TRP A 31 4.44 -0.71 9.50
N ALA A 32 5.07 0.47 9.61
CA ALA A 32 5.83 0.84 10.80
C ALA A 32 4.96 0.85 12.07
N LYS A 33 3.72 1.36 11.97
CA LYS A 33 2.75 1.35 13.08
C LYS A 33 2.39 -0.08 13.52
N LEU A 34 2.12 -0.98 12.56
CA LEU A 34 1.82 -2.38 12.85
C LEU A 34 2.99 -3.08 13.55
N ARG A 35 4.22 -2.89 13.05
CA ARG A 35 5.43 -3.47 13.66
C ARG A 35 5.70 -2.93 15.06
N GLY A 36 5.46 -1.64 15.28
CA GLY A 36 5.53 -1.04 16.61
C GLY A 36 4.48 -1.62 17.57
N PHE A 37 3.26 -1.85 17.08
CA PHE A 37 2.18 -2.43 17.87
C PHE A 37 2.42 -3.92 18.19
N GLU A 38 3.02 -4.68 17.26
CA GLU A 38 3.41 -6.09 17.47
C GLU A 38 4.36 -6.23 18.65
N ALA A 39 5.38 -5.36 18.74
CA ALA A 39 6.35 -5.36 19.84
C ALA A 39 5.68 -5.14 21.21
N SER A 40 4.61 -4.34 21.26
CA SER A 40 3.85 -4.09 22.50
C SER A 40 2.83 -5.19 22.83
N SER A 41 2.46 -6.01 21.85
CA SER A 41 1.38 -7.01 21.95
C SER A 41 1.88 -8.45 21.90
N ALA A 42 3.18 -8.68 22.11
CA ALA A 42 3.86 -9.96 21.85
C ALA A 42 3.31 -11.20 22.59
N GLN A 43 2.42 -11.02 23.58
CA GLN A 43 1.82 -12.10 24.36
C GLN A 43 0.33 -12.36 24.02
N ASP A 44 -0.31 -11.48 23.27
CA ASP A 44 -1.72 -11.64 22.87
C ASP A 44 -1.79 -12.28 21.47
N TYR A 45 -2.14 -13.57 21.45
CA TYR A 45 -2.19 -14.36 20.22
C TYR A 45 -3.26 -13.86 19.23
N VAL A 46 -4.37 -13.30 19.72
CA VAL A 46 -5.43 -12.77 18.85
C VAL A 46 -4.96 -11.49 18.17
N LEU A 47 -4.37 -10.57 18.94
CA LEU A 47 -3.80 -9.35 18.37
C LEU A 47 -2.67 -9.64 17.39
N LEU A 48 -1.78 -10.60 17.71
CA LEU A 48 -0.73 -11.02 16.77
C LEU A 48 -1.29 -11.58 15.46
N ALA A 49 -2.37 -12.36 15.51
CA ALA A 49 -3.03 -12.88 14.30
C ALA A 49 -3.63 -11.75 13.46
N VAL A 50 -4.26 -10.77 14.09
CA VAL A 50 -4.81 -9.59 13.41
C VAL A 50 -3.70 -8.74 12.79
N ILE A 51 -2.60 -8.49 13.51
CA ILE A 51 -1.45 -7.73 12.99
C ILE A 51 -0.89 -8.39 11.74
N ARG A 52 -0.62 -9.70 11.79
CA ARG A 52 -0.11 -10.45 10.63
C ARG A 52 -1.08 -10.43 9.45
N HIS A 53 -2.39 -10.50 9.73
CA HIS A 53 -3.39 -10.38 8.67
C HIS A 53 -3.33 -8.99 8.01
N LEU A 54 -3.23 -7.92 8.80
CA LEU A 54 -3.13 -6.55 8.30
C LEU A 54 -1.83 -6.30 7.52
N GLU A 55 -0.70 -6.85 7.97
CA GLU A 55 0.57 -6.82 7.23
C GLU A 55 0.42 -7.47 5.85
N ASN A 56 -0.21 -8.65 5.77
CA ASN A 56 -0.48 -9.31 4.49
C ASN A 56 -1.38 -8.45 3.58
N GLN A 57 -2.42 -7.81 4.12
CA GLN A 57 -3.27 -6.92 3.33
C GLN A 57 -2.50 -5.72 2.77
N LEU A 58 -1.58 -5.14 3.54
CA LEU A 58 -0.71 -4.05 3.07
C LEU A 58 0.21 -4.51 1.93
N VAL A 59 0.80 -5.70 2.03
CA VAL A 59 1.64 -6.27 0.97
C VAL A 59 0.83 -6.48 -0.31
N ILE A 60 -0.39 -7.03 -0.20
CA ILE A 60 -1.28 -7.24 -1.35
C ILE A 60 -1.64 -5.90 -1.99
N ALA A 61 -2.02 -4.90 -1.19
CA ALA A 61 -2.35 -3.56 -1.70
C ALA A 61 -1.16 -2.91 -2.40
N GLY A 62 0.05 -3.01 -1.83
CA GLY A 62 1.28 -2.53 -2.44
C GLY A 62 1.61 -3.24 -3.75
N LEU A 63 1.42 -4.57 -3.80
CA LEU A 63 1.62 -5.36 -5.01
C LEU A 63 0.63 -4.95 -6.11
N MET A 64 -0.65 -4.82 -5.78
CA MET A 64 -1.67 -4.37 -6.75
C MET A 64 -1.33 -2.99 -7.31
N LEU A 65 -0.90 -2.06 -6.45
CA LEU A 65 -0.50 -0.72 -6.86
C LEU A 65 0.74 -0.75 -7.78
N ALA A 66 1.74 -1.57 -7.44
CA ALA A 66 2.95 -1.74 -8.24
C ALA A 66 2.64 -2.37 -9.61
N THR A 67 1.81 -3.41 -9.67
CA THR A 67 1.38 -4.03 -10.93
C THR A 67 0.57 -3.07 -11.78
N GLN A 68 -0.29 -2.25 -11.17
CA GLN A 68 -0.98 -1.18 -11.90
C GLN A 68 0.04 -0.22 -12.50
N LEU A 69 1.01 0.26 -11.73
CA LEU A 69 2.05 1.16 -12.25
C LEU A 69 2.85 0.54 -13.40
N ASP A 70 3.22 -0.74 -13.28
CA ASP A 70 3.96 -1.49 -14.29
C ASP A 70 3.19 -1.61 -15.62
N LEU A 71 1.91 -2.02 -15.54
CA LEU A 71 1.01 -2.09 -16.70
C LEU A 71 0.80 -0.73 -17.39
N LEU A 72 0.96 0.35 -16.65
CA LEU A 72 0.82 1.70 -17.14
C LEU A 72 2.11 2.23 -17.76
N ASN A 73 3.27 1.71 -17.33
CA ASN A 73 4.57 2.02 -17.92
C ASN A 73 4.84 1.27 -19.24
N ASP A 74 4.28 0.07 -19.41
CA ASP A 74 4.44 -0.77 -20.60
C ASP A 74 3.53 -0.37 -21.79
N ARG A 75 2.76 0.72 -21.67
CA ARG A 75 1.86 1.26 -22.71
C ARG A 75 2.39 2.54 -23.33
#